data_AF-A0A7X0PBW9-F1
#
_entry.id   AF-A0A7X0PBW9-F1
#
_cell.length_a   1.000
_cell.length_b   1.000
_cell.length_c   1.000
_cell.angle_alpha   90.00
_cell.angle_beta   90.00
_cell.angle_gamma   90.00
#
_symmetry.space_group_name_H-M   'P 1'
#
loop_
_entity.id
_entity.type
_entity.pdbx_description
1 polymer ?
#
loop_
_entity_poly.entity_id
_entity_poly.type
_entity_poly.pdbx_seq_one_letter_code
_entity_poly.pdbx_strand_id
1 'polypeptide(L)'
;MSADQLQALENRAYASWELGELLEAAELFIAAERLESELASTRGPFAKANRSILHRARGAYCLWDAGEFERARPILYAVALFDWKQGRLWGDRHDAEKAYSRLVLEAAASGNEDSFSALWVAASARGRELDYPFPTIVPVQKKLLAAALALRRKDVCQDILANLNAKLLAKHHDLQLLKAQAEALCSEA
;
A
#
# COMPACT_ATOMS: atom_id res chain seq x y z
N MET A 1 -7.51 7.11 -28.75
CA MET A 1 -7.56 7.96 -27.55
C MET A 1 -6.22 8.68 -27.37
N SER A 2 -6.18 9.86 -26.76
CA SER A 2 -4.96 10.70 -26.67
C SER A 2 -4.37 10.77 -25.26
N ALA A 3 -3.11 11.20 -25.16
CA ALA A 3 -2.46 11.44 -23.87
C ALA A 3 -3.15 12.53 -23.03
N ASP A 4 -3.79 13.51 -23.68
CA ASP A 4 -4.55 14.56 -22.99
C ASP A 4 -5.78 13.98 -22.29
N GLN A 5 -6.43 12.96 -22.89
CA GLN A 5 -7.55 12.26 -22.26
C GLN A 5 -7.11 11.52 -20.99
N LEU A 6 -5.92 10.91 -21.01
CA LEU A 6 -5.34 10.24 -19.85
C LEU A 6 -5.06 11.25 -18.73
N GLN A 7 -4.42 12.38 -19.06
CA GLN A 7 -4.13 13.41 -18.06
C GLN A 7 -5.41 14.00 -17.45
N ALA A 8 -6.46 14.21 -18.26
CA ALA A 8 -7.75 14.68 -17.76
C ALA A 8 -8.41 13.66 -16.82
N LEU A 9 -8.34 12.37 -17.13
CA LEU A 9 -8.84 11.30 -16.25
C LEU A 9 -8.06 11.26 -14.93
N GLU A 10 -6.73 11.33 -14.97
CA GLU A 10 -5.89 11.35 -13.79
C GLU A 10 -6.22 12.54 -12.87
N ASN A 11 -6.30 13.75 -13.44
CA ASN A 11 -6.60 14.96 -12.68
C ASN A 11 -7.96 14.86 -11.98
N ARG A 12 -8.98 14.33 -12.67
CA ARG A 12 -10.30 14.11 -12.08
C ARG A 12 -10.26 13.04 -10.99
N ALA A 13 -9.54 11.95 -11.21
CA ALA A 13 -9.40 10.88 -10.23
C ALA A 13 -8.76 11.39 -8.93
N TYR A 14 -7.69 12.19 -9.04
CA TYR A 14 -7.07 12.82 -7.87
C TYR A 14 -8.00 13.84 -7.19
N ALA A 15 -8.71 14.67 -7.96
CA ALA A 15 -9.67 15.62 -7.39
C ALA A 15 -10.77 14.92 -6.58
N SER A 16 -11.39 13.87 -7.13
CA SER A 16 -12.38 13.07 -6.41
C SER A 16 -11.78 12.38 -5.18
N TRP A 17 -10.53 11.90 -5.25
CA TRP A 17 -9.87 11.31 -4.09
C TRP A 17 -9.66 12.35 -2.98
N GLU A 18 -9.18 13.55 -3.31
CA GLU A 18 -8.98 14.64 -2.35
C GLU A 18 -10.30 15.11 -1.70
N LEU A 19 -11.41 15.05 -2.44
CA LEU A 19 -12.76 15.34 -1.95
C LEU A 19 -13.39 14.19 -1.12
N GLY A 20 -12.74 13.03 -1.06
CA GLY A 20 -13.29 11.85 -0.38
C GLY A 20 -14.36 11.10 -1.16
N GLU A 21 -14.53 11.40 -2.45
CA GLU A 21 -15.42 10.69 -3.39
C GLU A 21 -14.75 9.39 -3.86
N LEU A 22 -14.48 8.48 -2.91
CA LEU A 22 -13.57 7.35 -3.10
C LEU A 22 -14.01 6.36 -4.19
N LEU A 23 -15.31 6.08 -4.32
CA LEU A 23 -15.82 5.17 -5.35
C LEU A 23 -15.66 5.79 -6.75
N GLU A 24 -15.95 7.08 -6.91
CA GLU A 24 -15.74 7.80 -8.17
C GLU A 24 -14.25 7.86 -8.52
N ALA A 25 -13.39 8.20 -7.55
CA ALA A 25 -11.95 8.19 -7.74
C ALA A 25 -11.44 6.81 -8.20
N ALA A 26 -11.94 5.73 -7.59
CA ALA A 26 -11.60 4.37 -7.98
C ALA A 26 -11.98 4.07 -9.44
N GLU A 27 -13.20 4.43 -9.86
CA GLU A 27 -13.67 4.23 -11.24
C GLU A 27 -12.84 5.02 -12.25
N LEU A 28 -12.49 6.28 -11.93
CA LEU A 28 -11.66 7.12 -12.77
C LEU A 28 -10.23 6.57 -12.90
N PHE A 29 -9.65 6.05 -11.81
CA PHE A 29 -8.35 5.38 -11.87
C PHE A 29 -8.38 4.08 -12.67
N ILE A 30 -9.45 3.28 -12.58
CA ILE A 30 -9.63 2.08 -13.40
C ILE A 30 -9.80 2.46 -14.89
N ALA A 31 -10.49 3.55 -15.19
CA ALA A 31 -10.56 4.07 -16.55
C ALA A 31 -9.19 4.53 -17.06
N ALA A 32 -8.41 5.21 -16.22
CA ALA A 32 -7.04 5.62 -16.53
C ALA A 32 -6.10 4.42 -16.74
N GLU A 33 -6.22 3.34 -15.96
CA GLU A 33 -5.48 2.09 -16.16
C GLU A 33 -5.71 1.53 -17.57
N ARG A 34 -6.98 1.41 -17.98
CA ARG A 34 -7.35 0.86 -19.29
C ARG A 34 -6.76 1.69 -20.41
N LEU A 35 -6.94 3.02 -20.33
CA LEU A 35 -6.41 3.94 -21.32
C LEU A 35 -4.88 3.93 -21.37
N GLU A 36 -4.19 3.94 -20.22
CA GLU A 36 -2.72 3.87 -20.19
C GLU A 36 -2.21 2.56 -20.79
N SER A 37 -2.91 1.44 -20.56
CA SER A 37 -2.56 0.15 -21.18
C SER A 37 -2.72 0.16 -22.69
N GLU A 38 -3.82 0.72 -23.19
CA GLU A 38 -4.07 0.89 -24.64
C GLU A 38 -3.00 1.78 -25.27
N LEU A 39 -2.74 2.96 -24.67
CA LEU A 39 -1.72 3.88 -25.15
C LEU A 39 -0.34 3.24 -25.14
N ALA A 40 0.03 2.56 -24.05
CA ALA A 40 1.32 1.89 -23.90
C ALA A 40 1.55 0.80 -24.96
N SER A 41 0.49 0.09 -25.38
CA SER A 41 0.59 -0.95 -26.43
C SER A 41 1.02 -0.40 -27.79
N THR A 42 0.82 0.89 -28.04
CA THR A 42 1.19 1.58 -29.29
C THR A 42 2.57 2.24 -29.22
N ARG A 43 3.20 2.27 -28.05
CA ARG A 43 4.48 2.94 -27.84
C ARG A 43 5.65 2.08 -28.31
N GLY A 44 6.68 2.72 -28.85
CA GLY A 44 7.94 2.04 -29.17
C GLY A 44 8.69 1.53 -27.92
N PRO A 45 9.65 0.60 -28.09
CA PRO A 45 10.34 -0.07 -26.98
C PRO A 45 11.10 0.87 -26.03
N PHE A 46 11.59 2.01 -26.55
CA PHE A 46 12.34 3.02 -25.79
C PHE A 46 11.45 4.14 -25.22
N ALA A 47 10.14 4.05 -25.39
CA ALA A 47 9.22 5.01 -24.78
C ALA A 47 9.11 4.81 -23.25
N LYS A 48 8.41 5.74 -22.60
CA LYS A 48 8.08 5.66 -21.17
C LYS A 48 7.41 4.32 -20.83
N ALA A 49 7.70 3.82 -19.63
CA ALA A 49 7.12 2.60 -19.09
C ALA A 49 5.58 2.65 -19.05
N ASN A 50 4.94 1.48 -19.14
CA ASN A 50 3.50 1.36 -18.95
C ASN A 50 3.17 1.59 -17.48
N ARG A 51 2.43 2.66 -17.17
CA ARG A 51 2.08 3.04 -15.80
C ARG A 51 0.70 2.53 -15.37
N SER A 52 0.06 1.64 -16.14
CA SER A 52 -1.30 1.17 -15.84
C SER A 52 -1.42 0.55 -14.45
N ILE A 53 -0.41 -0.21 -14.02
CA ILE A 53 -0.35 -0.78 -12.67
C ILE A 53 -0.39 0.29 -11.57
N LEU A 54 0.17 1.48 -11.82
CA LEU A 54 0.12 2.59 -10.88
C LEU A 54 -1.31 3.07 -10.73
N HIS A 55 -2.03 3.36 -11.81
CA HIS A 55 -3.44 3.76 -11.76
C HIS A 55 -4.30 2.69 -11.09
N ARG A 56 -4.07 1.42 -11.46
CA ARG A 56 -4.74 0.28 -10.85
C ARG A 56 -4.54 0.22 -9.33
N ALA A 57 -3.31 0.49 -8.86
CA ALA A 57 -3.02 0.56 -7.43
C ALA A 57 -3.79 1.69 -6.73
N ARG A 58 -3.83 2.90 -7.30
CA ARG A 58 -4.58 4.03 -6.72
C ARG A 58 -6.08 3.71 -6.66
N GLY A 59 -6.63 3.10 -7.71
CA GLY A 59 -8.01 2.64 -7.72
C GLY A 59 -8.30 1.62 -6.61
N ALA A 60 -7.40 0.65 -6.40
CA ALA A 60 -7.53 -0.31 -5.29
C ALA A 60 -7.43 0.33 -3.91
N TYR A 61 -6.58 1.35 -3.76
CA TYR A 61 -6.49 2.11 -2.51
C TYR A 61 -7.80 2.83 -2.21
N CYS A 62 -8.39 3.49 -3.21
CA CYS A 62 -9.69 4.15 -3.07
C CYS A 62 -10.81 3.16 -2.74
N LEU A 63 -10.86 2.00 -3.42
CA LEU A 63 -11.82 0.93 -3.10
C LEU A 63 -11.68 0.44 -1.65
N TRP A 64 -10.45 0.18 -1.22
CA TRP A 64 -10.20 -0.29 0.15
C TRP A 64 -10.59 0.79 1.17
N ASP A 65 -10.21 2.06 0.92
CA ASP A 65 -10.53 3.18 1.80
C ASP A 65 -12.06 3.43 1.84
N ALA A 66 -12.81 3.04 0.80
CA ALA A 66 -14.28 3.07 0.75
C ALA A 66 -14.97 1.85 1.41
N GLY A 67 -14.20 0.86 1.90
CA GLY A 67 -14.75 -0.38 2.47
C GLY A 67 -15.09 -1.47 1.46
N GLU A 68 -14.79 -1.28 0.17
CA GLU A 68 -15.03 -2.25 -0.90
C GLU A 68 -13.92 -3.32 -0.95
N PHE A 69 -13.70 -4.00 0.19
CA PHE A 69 -12.55 -4.91 0.40
C PHE A 69 -12.51 -6.05 -0.62
N GLU A 70 -13.66 -6.69 -0.91
CA GLU A 70 -13.74 -7.79 -1.89
C GLU A 70 -13.27 -7.38 -3.28
N ARG A 71 -13.56 -6.14 -3.71
CA ARG A 71 -13.13 -5.59 -5.00
C ARG A 71 -11.67 -5.16 -4.97
N ALA A 72 -11.22 -4.58 -3.87
CA ALA A 72 -9.85 -4.10 -3.71
C ALA A 72 -8.84 -5.26 -3.64
N ARG A 73 -9.16 -6.31 -2.87
CA ARG A 73 -8.26 -7.42 -2.52
C ARG A 73 -7.53 -8.06 -3.71
N PRO A 74 -8.19 -8.54 -4.78
CA PRO A 74 -7.48 -9.15 -5.91
C PRO A 74 -6.54 -8.17 -6.60
N ILE A 75 -6.87 -6.88 -6.62
CA ILE A 75 -6.01 -5.85 -7.20
C ILE A 75 -4.81 -5.56 -6.30
N LEU A 76 -5.01 -5.47 -4.99
CA LEU A 76 -3.93 -5.28 -4.01
C LEU A 76 -2.91 -6.42 -4.09
N TYR A 77 -3.36 -7.68 -4.20
CA TYR A 77 -2.45 -8.80 -4.43
C TYR A 77 -1.65 -8.67 -5.73
N ALA A 78 -2.30 -8.27 -6.83
CA ALA A 78 -1.60 -8.05 -8.10
C ALA A 78 -0.54 -6.94 -8.00
N VAL A 79 -0.82 -5.85 -7.29
CA VAL A 79 0.12 -4.75 -7.05
C VAL A 79 1.29 -5.19 -6.15
N ALA A 80 0.99 -5.91 -5.08
CA ALA A 80 1.98 -6.42 -4.13
C ALA A 80 3.03 -7.34 -4.80
N LEU A 81 2.56 -8.17 -5.74
CA LEU A 81 3.37 -9.17 -6.44
C LEU A 81 3.91 -8.68 -7.79
N PHE A 82 3.60 -7.45 -8.22
CA PHE A 82 4.04 -6.92 -9.51
C PHE A 82 5.57 -6.88 -9.62
N ASP A 83 6.15 -7.28 -10.76
CA ASP A 83 7.57 -7.15 -11.03
C ASP A 83 7.92 -5.69 -11.39
N TRP A 84 8.20 -4.90 -10.35
CA TRP A 84 8.56 -3.49 -10.45
C TRP A 84 9.83 -3.25 -11.27
N LYS A 85 10.75 -4.22 -11.33
CA LYS A 85 12.00 -4.10 -12.07
C LYS A 85 11.74 -4.34 -13.56
N GLN A 86 11.10 -5.45 -13.92
CA GLN A 86 10.73 -5.76 -15.30
C GLN A 86 9.76 -4.71 -15.87
N GLY A 87 8.86 -4.19 -15.06
CA GLY A 87 7.96 -3.09 -15.41
C GLY A 87 8.66 -1.75 -15.68
N ARG A 88 9.97 -1.62 -15.40
CA ARG A 88 10.72 -0.35 -15.43
C ARG A 88 10.12 0.73 -14.51
N LEU A 89 9.55 0.30 -13.38
CA LEU A 89 8.88 1.13 -12.37
C LEU A 89 9.50 0.95 -10.98
N TRP A 90 10.82 0.72 -10.90
CA TRP A 90 11.51 0.46 -9.63
C TRP A 90 11.39 1.59 -8.59
N GLY A 91 11.26 2.84 -9.05
CA GLY A 91 11.02 3.99 -8.18
C GLY A 91 9.66 3.93 -7.46
N ASP A 92 8.70 3.22 -8.03
CA ASP A 92 7.34 3.07 -7.52
C ASP A 92 7.14 1.80 -6.69
N ARG A 93 8.18 1.00 -6.45
CA ARG A 93 8.12 -0.28 -5.72
C ARG A 93 7.51 -0.18 -4.31
N HIS A 94 7.50 1.02 -3.73
CA HIS A 94 6.86 1.32 -2.45
C HIS A 94 5.33 1.10 -2.47
N ASP A 95 4.69 1.06 -3.65
CA ASP A 95 3.28 0.70 -3.78
C ASP A 95 3.02 -0.78 -3.42
N ALA A 96 4.04 -1.65 -3.46
CA ALA A 96 3.94 -3.01 -2.92
C ALA A 96 3.73 -3.01 -1.39
N GLU A 97 4.48 -2.17 -0.66
CA GLU A 97 4.29 -1.99 0.78
C GLU A 97 2.89 -1.46 1.07
N LYS A 98 2.43 -0.43 0.35
CA LYS A 98 1.07 0.12 0.54
C LYS A 98 -0.02 -0.92 0.30
N ALA A 99 0.17 -1.80 -0.68
CA ALA A 99 -0.76 -2.88 -0.99
C ALA A 99 -0.78 -3.94 0.11
N TYR A 100 0.38 -4.46 0.52
CA TYR A 100 0.48 -5.41 1.62
C TYR A 100 -0.07 -4.85 2.93
N SER A 101 0.20 -3.58 3.23
CA SER A 101 -0.30 -2.94 4.45
C SER A 101 -1.82 -3.00 4.55
N ARG A 102 -2.53 -2.73 3.45
CA ARG A 102 -3.99 -2.80 3.41
C ARG A 102 -4.50 -4.22 3.60
N LEU A 103 -3.87 -5.20 2.96
CA LEU A 103 -4.20 -6.62 3.14
C LEU A 103 -3.97 -7.08 4.59
N VAL A 104 -2.84 -6.71 5.20
CA VAL A 104 -2.53 -7.02 6.60
C VAL A 104 -3.54 -6.37 7.55
N LEU A 105 -3.87 -5.09 7.33
CA LEU A 105 -4.85 -4.37 8.15
C LEU A 105 -6.26 -4.96 8.03
N GLU A 106 -6.65 -5.42 6.85
CA GLU A 106 -7.92 -6.13 6.63
C GLU A 106 -7.96 -7.46 7.39
N ALA A 107 -6.88 -8.24 7.34
CA ALA A 107 -6.77 -9.48 8.11
C ALA A 107 -6.82 -9.22 9.63
N ALA A 108 -6.19 -8.16 10.11
CA ALA A 108 -6.27 -7.75 11.50
C ALA A 108 -7.69 -7.34 11.91
N ALA A 109 -8.36 -6.53 11.09
CA ALA A 109 -9.71 -6.04 11.36
C ALA A 109 -10.76 -7.16 11.39
N SER A 110 -10.54 -8.23 10.62
CA SER A 110 -11.40 -9.43 10.62
C SER A 110 -11.06 -10.43 11.72
N GLY A 111 -10.03 -10.18 12.54
CA GLY A 111 -9.56 -11.12 13.57
C GLY A 111 -8.95 -12.41 13.01
N ASN A 112 -8.58 -12.44 11.72
CA ASN A 112 -8.00 -13.60 11.08
C ASN A 112 -6.48 -13.63 11.29
N GLU A 113 -6.06 -14.15 12.45
CA GLU A 113 -4.65 -14.18 12.87
C GLU A 113 -3.76 -14.99 11.92
N ASP A 114 -4.27 -16.07 11.33
CA ASP A 114 -3.54 -16.90 10.37
C ASP A 114 -3.24 -16.10 9.09
N SER A 115 -4.26 -15.45 8.54
CA SER A 115 -4.12 -14.59 7.36
C SER A 115 -3.20 -13.41 7.65
N PHE A 116 -3.34 -12.79 8.83
CA PHE A 116 -2.46 -11.71 9.27
C PHE A 116 -0.99 -12.16 9.30
N SER A 117 -0.71 -13.32 9.89
CA SER A 117 0.65 -13.88 9.99
C SER A 117 1.23 -14.20 8.61
N ALA A 118 0.45 -14.87 7.75
CA ALA A 118 0.87 -15.22 6.41
C ALA A 118 1.18 -13.98 5.57
N LEU A 119 0.33 -12.95 5.65
CA LEU A 119 0.52 -11.69 4.95
C LEU A 119 1.72 -10.90 5.49
N TRP A 120 1.94 -10.91 6.82
CA TRP A 120 3.10 -10.26 7.43
C TRP A 120 4.42 -10.87 6.92
N VAL A 121 4.51 -12.21 6.93
CA VAL A 121 5.69 -12.93 6.43
C VAL A 121 5.91 -12.64 4.94
N ALA A 122 4.85 -12.68 4.13
CA ALA A 122 4.92 -12.38 2.71
C ALA A 122 5.37 -10.94 2.43
N ALA A 123 4.81 -9.96 3.16
CA ALA A 123 5.16 -8.55 3.04
C ALA A 123 6.64 -8.29 3.41
N SER A 124 7.11 -8.88 4.51
CA SER A 124 8.50 -8.81 4.95
C SER A 124 9.47 -9.46 3.97
N ALA A 125 9.11 -10.60 3.39
CA ALA A 125 9.90 -11.25 2.34
C ALA A 125 9.98 -10.38 1.08
N ARG A 126 8.84 -9.83 0.63
CA ARG A 126 8.79 -8.96 -0.55
C ARG A 126 9.58 -7.68 -0.33
N GLY A 127 9.50 -7.06 0.84
CA GLY A 127 10.26 -5.86 1.18
C GLY A 127 11.78 -6.08 1.07
N ARG A 128 12.27 -7.24 1.51
CA ARG A 128 13.70 -7.61 1.33
C ARG A 128 14.06 -7.79 -0.15
N GLU A 129 13.23 -8.48 -0.92
CA GLU A 129 13.45 -8.67 -2.35
C GLU A 129 13.50 -7.34 -3.13
N LEU A 130 12.65 -6.39 -2.71
CA LEU A 130 12.55 -5.08 -3.33
C LEU A 130 13.57 -4.05 -2.81
N ASP A 131 14.50 -4.43 -1.92
CA ASP A 131 15.39 -3.48 -1.24
C ASP A 131 14.62 -2.27 -0.68
N TYR A 132 13.50 -2.60 -0.01
CA TYR A 132 12.57 -1.68 0.62
C TYR A 132 11.88 -2.40 1.80
N PRO A 133 12.58 -2.54 2.94
CA PRO A 133 12.11 -3.36 4.06
C PRO A 133 10.70 -2.97 4.52
N PHE A 134 9.86 -3.96 4.82
CA PHE A 134 8.50 -3.72 5.29
C PHE A 134 8.46 -3.71 6.83
N PRO A 135 7.72 -2.78 7.48
CA PRO A 135 7.15 -1.54 6.95
C PRO A 135 8.08 -0.33 7.15
N THR A 136 8.08 0.63 6.22
CA THR A 136 8.90 1.88 6.29
C THR A 136 8.08 3.17 6.18
N ILE A 137 6.85 3.11 5.70
CA ILE A 137 5.99 4.28 5.48
C ILE A 137 5.34 4.68 6.81
N VAL A 138 5.68 5.84 7.37
CA VAL A 138 5.26 6.22 8.74
C VAL A 138 3.74 6.17 8.98
N PRO A 139 2.87 6.73 8.12
CA PRO A 139 1.42 6.60 8.29
C PRO A 139 0.94 5.15 8.32
N VAL A 140 1.61 4.25 7.59
CA VAL A 140 1.34 2.82 7.56
C VAL A 140 1.85 2.16 8.85
N GLN A 141 3.07 2.47 9.30
CA GLN A 141 3.65 1.95 10.53
C GLN A 141 2.73 2.21 11.74
N LYS A 142 2.14 3.41 11.83
CA LYS A 142 1.16 3.73 12.88
C LYS A 142 -0.04 2.77 12.87
N LYS A 143 -0.65 2.57 11.71
CA LYS A 143 -1.82 1.69 11.55
C LYS A 143 -1.46 0.24 11.88
N LEU A 144 -0.33 -0.25 11.38
CA LEU A 144 0.14 -1.61 11.62
C LEU A 144 0.49 -1.84 13.08
N LEU A 145 1.12 -0.87 13.75
CA LEU A 145 1.48 -0.97 15.16
C LEU A 145 0.23 -1.00 16.05
N ALA A 146 -0.77 -0.17 15.75
CA ALA A 146 -2.07 -0.22 16.42
C ALA A 146 -2.76 -1.58 16.23
N ALA A 147 -2.75 -2.14 15.01
CA ALA A 147 -3.30 -3.46 14.73
C ALA A 147 -2.56 -4.58 15.48
N ALA A 148 -1.22 -4.54 15.50
CA ALA A 148 -0.41 -5.53 16.20
C ALA A 148 -0.63 -5.48 17.73
N LEU A 149 -0.76 -4.28 18.30
CA LEU A 149 -1.12 -4.08 19.71
C LEU A 149 -2.49 -4.67 20.04
N ALA A 150 -3.49 -4.41 19.21
CA ALA A 150 -4.84 -4.94 19.40
C ALA A 150 -4.87 -6.49 19.37
N LEU A 151 -4.05 -7.10 18.51
CA LEU A 151 -3.88 -8.56 18.42
C LEU A 151 -2.86 -9.12 19.42
N ARG A 152 -2.24 -8.27 20.26
CA ARG A 152 -1.13 -8.62 21.18
C ARG A 152 0.03 -9.38 20.51
N ARG A 153 0.34 -9.05 19.25
CA ARG A 153 1.41 -9.68 18.46
C ARG A 153 2.77 -9.06 18.77
N LYS A 154 3.44 -9.62 19.78
CA LYS A 154 4.77 -9.16 20.26
C LYS A 154 5.83 -9.21 19.16
N ASP A 155 5.86 -10.28 18.37
CA ASP A 155 6.78 -10.47 17.24
C ASP A 155 6.66 -9.34 16.21
N VAL A 156 5.43 -9.02 15.81
CA VAL A 156 5.16 -7.94 14.85
C VAL A 156 5.46 -6.56 15.44
N CYS A 157 5.16 -6.35 16.72
CA CYS A 157 5.54 -5.11 17.40
C CYS A 157 7.06 -4.90 17.35
N GLN A 158 7.86 -5.93 17.65
CA GLN A 158 9.31 -5.88 17.60
C GLN A 158 9.83 -5.57 16.18
N ASP A 159 9.28 -6.23 15.16
CA ASP A 159 9.62 -5.98 13.75
C ASP A 159 9.38 -4.52 13.36
N ILE A 160 8.22 -3.95 13.73
CA ILE A 160 7.89 -2.56 13.42
C ILE A 160 8.84 -1.61 14.15
N LEU A 161 9.06 -1.85 15.46
CA LEU A 161 9.94 -1.03 16.29
C LEU A 161 11.37 -0.97 15.73
N ALA A 162 11.90 -2.09 15.22
CA ALA A 162 13.22 -2.17 14.60
C ALA A 162 13.33 -1.33 13.31
N ASN A 163 12.22 -1.09 12.62
CA ASN A 163 12.16 -0.33 11.37
C ASN A 163 11.71 1.13 11.54
N LEU A 164 11.50 1.60 12.78
CA LEU A 164 11.10 3.00 13.02
C LEU A 164 12.22 3.97 12.68
N ASN A 165 11.90 4.96 11.85
CA ASN A 165 12.83 6.04 11.56
C ASN A 165 12.87 7.03 12.75
N ALA A 166 13.99 7.07 13.49
CA ALA A 166 14.16 7.92 14.67
C ALA A 166 13.92 9.43 14.39
N LYS A 167 14.30 9.94 13.21
CA LYS A 167 14.08 11.36 12.85
C LYS A 167 12.60 11.68 12.67
N LEU A 168 11.82 10.72 12.13
CA LEU A 168 10.39 10.90 11.93
C LEU A 168 9.63 10.64 13.24
N LEU A 169 10.05 9.64 14.03
CA LEU A 169 9.49 9.35 15.34
C LEU A 169 9.45 10.61 16.24
N ALA A 170 10.53 11.39 16.27
CA ALA A 170 10.60 12.62 17.05
C ALA A 170 9.52 13.66 16.70
N LYS A 171 8.95 13.60 15.49
CA LYS A 171 7.95 14.54 14.96
C LYS A 171 6.51 14.01 15.03
N HIS A 172 6.29 12.78 15.49
CA HIS A 172 4.99 12.12 15.49
C HIS A 172 4.63 11.61 16.90
N HIS A 173 3.95 12.43 17.69
CA HIS A 173 3.59 12.12 19.08
C HIS A 173 2.69 10.88 19.22
N ASP A 174 1.78 10.67 18.27
CA ASP A 174 0.94 9.47 18.21
C ASP A 174 1.78 8.20 18.00
N LEU A 175 2.80 8.25 17.14
CA LEU A 175 3.74 7.13 16.95
C LEU A 175 4.61 6.91 18.20
N GLN A 176 5.00 7.96 18.91
CA GLN A 176 5.72 7.84 20.19
C GLN A 176 4.89 7.11 21.24
N LEU A 177 3.60 7.42 21.34
CA LEU A 177 2.68 6.74 22.25
C LEU A 177 2.51 5.26 21.87
N LEU A 178 2.25 4.96 20.60
CA LEU A 178 2.14 3.58 20.12
C LEU A 178 3.43 2.78 20.34
N LYS A 179 4.59 3.43 20.14
CA LYS A 179 5.89 2.83 20.45
C LYS A 179 6.01 2.46 21.93
N ALA A 180 5.67 3.37 22.84
CA ALA A 180 5.77 3.10 24.28
C ALA A 180 4.85 1.95 24.71
N GLN A 181 3.63 1.88 24.16
CA GLN A 181 2.70 0.78 24.39
C GLN A 181 3.24 -0.55 23.87
N ALA A 182 3.84 -0.54 22.68
CA ALA A 182 4.45 -1.73 22.09
C ALA A 182 5.65 -2.22 22.90
N GLU A 183 6.52 -1.32 23.38
CA GLU A 183 7.64 -1.66 24.27
C GLU A 183 7.16 -2.28 25.59
N ALA A 184 6.09 -1.74 26.18
CA ALA A 184 5.48 -2.32 27.38
C ALA A 184 4.99 -3.75 27.12
N LEU A 185 4.21 -3.97 26.04
CA LEU A 185 3.73 -5.30 25.65
C LEU A 185 4.88 -6.29 25.41
N CYS A 186 5.95 -5.86 24.73
CA CYS A 186 7.11 -6.71 24.46
C CYS A 186 7.91 -7.05 25.71
N SER A 187 7.77 -6.28 26.79
CA SER A 187 8.46 -6.49 28.07
C SER A 187 7.66 -7.33 29.07
N GLU A 188 6.37 -7.59 28.80
CA GLU A 188 5.56 -8.48 29.61
C GLU A 188 6.08 -9.92 29.48
N ALA A 189 6.32 -10.58 30.61
CA ALA A 189 6.77 -11.97 30.71
C ALA A 189 5.72 -12.96 30.16
#